data_AF-A0A9D1RDB0-F1
#
_entry.id   AF-A0A9D1RDB0-F1
#
_cell.length_a   1.000
_cell.length_b   1.000
_cell.length_c   1.000
_cell.angle_alpha   90.00
_cell.angle_beta   90.00
_cell.angle_gamma   90.00
#
_symmetry.space_group_name_H-M   'P 1'
#
loop_
_entity.id
_entity.type
_entity.pdbx_description
1 polymer ?
#
loop_
_entity_poly.entity_id
_entity_poly.type
_entity_poly.pdbx_seq_one_letter_code
_entity_poly.pdbx_strand_id
1 'polypeptide(L)'
;MKEIEIKQNTYTYEMREELKTLRTNIQFCGDDKRVLLLTSTVASEGKSTTALNLAISLAELGKKVMLVDADIRKSVMVSRLEVGKIEYGLSHFLAGQCQVSEAVYAVENIDKLYLMFSGPVVPNPTELLSTDRFEKMIVAFRKVYDYIIIDGP
;
A
#
# COMPACT_ATOMS: atom_id res chain seq x y z
N MET A 1 -17.75 -0.76 0.23
CA MET A 1 -16.29 -0.93 0.27
C MET A 1 -16.03 -2.23 0.99
N LYS A 2 -15.11 -3.07 0.53
CA LYS A 2 -14.83 -4.36 1.19
C LYS A 2 -13.98 -4.11 2.43
N GLU A 3 -14.17 -4.90 3.46
CA GLU A 3 -13.46 -4.80 4.73
C GLU A 3 -12.63 -6.07 4.95
N ILE A 4 -11.46 -5.91 5.58
CA ILE A 4 -10.53 -6.99 5.92
C ILE A 4 -9.92 -6.74 7.29
N GLU A 5 -9.63 -7.82 8.01
CA GLU A 5 -8.77 -7.75 9.18
C GLU A 5 -7.33 -8.14 8.79
N ILE A 6 -6.34 -7.36 9.22
CA ILE A 6 -4.93 -7.68 8.96
C ILE A 6 -4.23 -8.11 10.25
N LYS A 7 -3.39 -9.13 10.17
CA LYS A 7 -2.52 -9.50 11.27
C LYS A 7 -1.32 -8.56 11.35
N GLN A 8 -1.17 -7.93 12.51
CA GLN A 8 -0.03 -7.07 12.80
C GLN A 8 1.06 -7.89 13.49
N ASN A 9 2.31 -7.64 13.10
CA ASN A 9 3.46 -8.17 13.82
C ASN A 9 3.76 -7.30 15.04
N THR A 10 4.15 -7.94 16.14
CA THR A 10 4.65 -7.23 17.32
C THR A 10 6.09 -6.76 17.05
N TYR A 11 6.31 -5.45 17.07
CA TYR A 11 7.63 -4.85 16.92
C TYR A 11 8.20 -4.41 18.27
N THR A 12 9.54 -4.40 18.37
CA THR A 12 10.22 -3.90 19.56
C THR A 12 9.93 -2.41 19.77
N TYR A 13 10.26 -1.89 20.95
CA TYR A 13 10.09 -0.47 21.23
C TYR A 13 10.95 0.39 20.29
N GLU A 14 12.19 -0.02 20.07
CA GLU A 14 13.17 0.68 19.22
C GLU A 14 12.68 0.78 17.79
N MET A 15 12.18 -0.32 17.22
CA MET A 15 11.61 -0.32 15.86
C MET A 15 10.42 0.63 15.72
N ARG A 16 9.58 0.73 16.75
CA ARG A 16 8.43 1.65 16.75
C ARG A 16 8.88 3.11 16.82
N GLU A 17 9.91 3.42 17.59
CA GLU A 17 10.47 4.79 17.61
C GLU A 17 11.13 5.15 16.27
N GLU A 18 11.85 4.24 15.63
CA GLU A 18 12.42 4.47 14.29
C GLU A 18 11.34 4.74 13.23
N LEU A 19 10.22 4.01 13.28
CA LEU A 19 9.07 4.26 12.41
C LEU A 19 8.43 5.63 12.66
N LYS A 20 8.34 6.07 13.92
CA LYS A 20 7.86 7.43 14.26
C LYS A 20 8.83 8.50 13.76
N THR A 21 10.13 8.27 13.85
CA THR A 21 11.16 9.17 13.30
C THR A 21 11.03 9.27 11.78
N LEU A 22 10.93 8.13 11.08
CA LEU A 22 10.72 8.10 9.63
C LEU A 22 9.46 8.88 9.23
N ARG A 23 8.33 8.60 9.88
CA ARG A 23 7.05 9.30 9.67
C ARG A 23 7.22 10.81 9.85
N THR A 24 7.86 11.23 10.94
CA THR A 24 8.07 12.65 11.25
C THR A 24 8.90 13.33 10.16
N ASN A 25 10.00 12.70 9.73
CA ASN A 25 10.84 13.23 8.66
C ASN A 25 10.06 13.38 7.34
N ILE A 26 9.23 12.39 6.99
CA ILE A 26 8.36 12.46 5.81
C ILE A 26 7.37 13.63 5.90
N GLN A 27 6.78 13.88 7.08
CA GLN A 27 5.90 15.04 7.27
C GLN A 27 6.64 16.37 7.10
N PHE A 28 7.94 16.43 7.38
CA PHE A 28 8.78 17.60 7.17
C PHE A 28 9.25 17.79 5.72
N CYS A 29 9.07 16.81 4.82
CA CYS A 29 9.43 16.95 3.41
C CYS A 29 8.48 17.86 2.61
N GLY A 30 7.35 18.27 3.18
CA GLY A 30 6.37 19.16 2.56
C GLY A 30 4.97 18.55 2.51
N ASP A 31 3.96 19.42 2.51
CA ASP A 31 2.54 19.05 2.50
C ASP A 31 2.04 18.60 1.11
N ASP A 32 2.84 18.81 0.05
CA ASP A 32 2.60 18.37 -1.31
C ASP A 32 3.10 16.92 -1.57
N LYS A 33 4.00 16.40 -0.72
CA LYS A 33 4.61 15.07 -0.84
C LYS A 33 3.72 13.97 -0.23
N ARG A 34 2.60 13.72 -0.90
CA ARG A 34 1.57 12.76 -0.46
C ARG A 34 1.66 11.39 -1.13
N VAL A 35 2.45 11.24 -2.19
CA VAL A 35 2.63 9.96 -2.91
C VAL A 35 4.07 9.51 -2.74
N LEU A 36 4.26 8.36 -2.10
CA LEU A 36 5.57 7.84 -1.69
C LEU A 36 5.78 6.45 -2.27
N LEU A 37 6.83 6.29 -3.07
CA LEU A 37 7.29 4.98 -3.53
C LEU A 37 8.37 4.47 -2.59
N LEU A 38 8.17 3.27 -2.04
CA LEU A 38 9.21 2.53 -1.34
C LEU A 38 9.71 1.42 -2.27
N THR A 39 11.02 1.35 -2.45
CA THR A 39 11.71 0.33 -3.25
C THR A 39 13.03 0.00 -2.58
N SER A 40 13.69 -1.07 -3.02
CA SER A 40 14.94 -1.55 -2.45
C SER A 40 15.91 -1.99 -3.55
N THR A 41 17.18 -2.09 -3.21
CA THR A 41 18.23 -2.47 -4.17
C THR A 41 18.25 -3.96 -4.43
N VAL A 42 17.89 -4.75 -3.41
CA VAL A 42 17.73 -6.21 -3.50
C VAL A 42 16.45 -6.69 -2.84
N ALA A 43 16.03 -7.91 -3.17
CA ALA A 43 14.87 -8.52 -2.53
C ALA A 43 15.12 -8.77 -1.04
N SER A 44 14.03 -8.78 -0.25
CA SER A 44 14.05 -9.08 1.19
C SER A 44 14.76 -8.07 2.10
N GLU A 45 14.96 -6.82 1.67
CA GLU A 45 15.48 -5.72 2.52
C GLU A 45 14.44 -5.12 3.48
N GLY A 46 13.25 -5.70 3.57
CA GLY A 46 12.19 -5.24 4.48
C GLY A 46 11.31 -4.11 3.94
N LYS A 47 11.42 -3.75 2.65
CA LYS A 47 10.62 -2.69 1.99
C LYS A 47 9.12 -2.76 2.29
N SER A 48 8.49 -3.92 2.06
CA SER A 48 7.04 -4.11 2.26
C SER A 48 6.65 -3.98 3.72
N THR A 49 7.53 -4.43 4.62
CA THR A 49 7.36 -4.28 6.06
C THR A 49 7.40 -2.80 6.45
N THR A 50 8.36 -2.05 5.94
CA THR A 50 8.48 -0.60 6.17
C THR A 50 7.30 0.16 5.57
N ALA A 51 6.86 -0.20 4.36
CA ALA A 51 5.72 0.41 3.68
C ALA A 51 4.42 0.25 4.48
N LEU A 52 4.13 -0.98 4.92
CA LEU A 52 2.98 -1.27 5.76
C LEU A 52 3.02 -0.50 7.08
N ASN A 53 4.15 -0.55 7.78
CA ASN A 53 4.26 0.09 9.09
C ASN A 53 4.25 1.62 9.01
N LEU A 54 4.82 2.20 7.96
CA LEU A 54 4.67 3.63 7.69
C LEU A 54 3.19 3.99 7.43
N ALA A 55 2.46 3.15 6.69
CA ALA A 55 1.04 3.34 6.45
C ALA A 55 0.23 3.33 7.75
N ILE A 56 0.46 2.33 8.60
CA ILE A 56 -0.15 2.20 9.92
C ILE A 56 0.19 3.42 10.78
N SER A 57 1.46 3.80 10.86
CA SER A 57 1.93 4.91 11.70
C SER A 57 1.37 6.26 11.28
N LEU A 58 1.10 6.46 9.99
CA LEU A 58 0.39 7.64 9.47
C LEU A 58 -1.11 7.59 9.76
N ALA A 59 -1.73 6.42 9.63
CA ALA A 59 -3.14 6.20 9.97
C ALA A 59 -3.42 6.44 11.46
N GLU A 60 -2.51 6.04 12.35
CA GLU A 60 -2.55 6.33 13.79
C GLU A 60 -2.52 7.84 14.12
N LEU A 61 -1.96 8.68 13.23
CA LEU A 61 -2.06 10.15 13.34
C LEU A 61 -3.40 10.70 12.82
N GLY A 62 -4.35 9.82 12.51
CA GLY A 62 -5.66 10.16 11.96
C GLY A 62 -5.64 10.55 10.49
N LYS A 63 -4.54 10.28 9.75
CA LYS A 63 -4.46 10.51 8.31
C LYS A 63 -5.17 9.40 7.55
N LYS A 64 -5.78 9.75 6.42
CA LYS A 64 -6.39 8.77 5.52
C LYS A 64 -5.35 8.22 4.56
N VAL A 65 -4.99 6.94 4.71
CA VAL A 65 -3.82 6.35 4.03
C VAL A 65 -4.24 5.23 3.10
N MET A 66 -3.76 5.28 1.86
CA MET A 66 -3.84 4.19 0.88
C MET A 66 -2.48 3.51 0.74
N LEU A 67 -2.40 2.20 0.97
CA LEU A 67 -1.25 1.37 0.66
C LEU A 67 -1.53 0.54 -0.60
N VAL A 68 -0.72 0.74 -1.64
CA VAL A 68 -0.79 0.02 -2.91
C VAL A 68 0.38 -0.94 -2.99
N ASP A 69 0.09 -2.24 -3.07
CA ASP A 69 1.06 -3.29 -3.35
C ASP A 69 1.32 -3.36 -4.85
N ALA A 70 2.38 -2.69 -5.31
CA ALA A 70 2.78 -2.64 -6.71
C ALA A 70 3.86 -3.67 -7.07
N ASP A 71 4.25 -4.56 -6.16
CA ASP A 71 5.07 -5.75 -6.47
C ASP A 71 4.19 -6.86 -7.09
N ILE A 72 3.61 -6.56 -8.25
CA ILE A 72 2.78 -7.48 -9.04
C ILE A 72 3.55 -8.68 -9.62
N ARG A 73 4.86 -8.77 -9.35
CA ARG A 73 5.70 -9.89 -9.77
C ARG A 73 5.81 -10.95 -8.67
N LYS A 74 6.06 -10.56 -7.42
CA LYS A 74 6.34 -11.48 -6.30
C LYS A 74 5.81 -10.99 -4.95
N SER A 75 4.68 -10.28 -4.93
CA SER A 75 4.08 -9.87 -3.66
C SER A 75 3.84 -11.05 -2.72
N VAL A 76 4.10 -10.78 -1.44
CA VAL A 76 3.86 -11.69 -0.32
C VAL A 76 2.90 -11.07 0.71
N MET A 77 2.23 -9.95 0.37
CA MET A 77 1.48 -9.16 1.34
C MET A 77 0.23 -9.88 1.84
N VAL A 78 -0.52 -10.54 0.93
CA VAL A 78 -1.73 -11.31 1.28
C VAL A 78 -1.42 -12.43 2.28
N SER A 79 -0.36 -13.21 2.03
CA SER A 79 0.02 -14.30 2.92
C SER A 79 0.60 -13.81 4.25
N ARG A 80 1.37 -12.71 4.24
CA ARG A 80 1.93 -12.12 5.46
C ARG A 80 0.90 -11.51 6.38
N LEU A 81 -0.15 -10.92 5.82
CA LEU A 81 -1.21 -10.25 6.58
C LEU A 81 -2.35 -11.19 7.00
N GLU A 82 -2.34 -12.45 6.54
CA GLU A 82 -3.36 -13.47 6.86
C GLU A 82 -4.80 -13.03 6.48
N VAL A 83 -4.95 -12.19 5.46
CA VAL A 83 -6.23 -11.54 5.05
C VAL A 83 -7.20 -12.46 4.29
N GLY A 84 -6.93 -13.76 4.24
CA GLY A 84 -7.74 -14.72 3.50
C GLY A 84 -7.77 -14.48 2.00
N LYS A 85 -8.95 -14.66 1.38
CA LYS A 85 -9.12 -14.59 -0.07
C LYS A 85 -9.38 -13.15 -0.52
N ILE A 86 -8.46 -12.62 -1.32
CA ILE A 86 -8.62 -11.35 -2.04
C ILE A 86 -9.17 -11.63 -3.43
N GLU A 87 -10.35 -11.10 -3.72
CA GLU A 87 -11.03 -11.29 -5.01
C GLU A 87 -10.40 -10.46 -6.13
N TYR A 88 -10.14 -9.17 -5.88
CA TYR A 88 -9.57 -8.25 -6.87
C TYR A 88 -8.39 -7.49 -6.29
N GLY A 89 -7.47 -7.10 -7.16
CA GLY A 89 -6.23 -6.39 -6.81
C GLY A 89 -5.77 -5.49 -7.96
N LEU A 90 -4.57 -4.93 -7.83
CA LEU A 90 -3.98 -3.99 -8.77
C LEU A 90 -3.91 -4.56 -10.19
N SER A 91 -3.40 -5.78 -10.37
CA SER A 91 -3.35 -6.46 -11.66
C SER A 91 -4.72 -6.58 -12.32
N HIS A 92 -5.76 -6.96 -11.57
CA HIS A 92 -7.13 -7.06 -12.09
C HIS A 92 -7.67 -5.70 -12.54
N PHE A 93 -7.48 -4.67 -11.71
CA PHE A 93 -7.92 -3.31 -12.01
C PHE A 93 -7.21 -2.77 -13.26
N LEU A 94 -5.88 -2.92 -13.34
CA LEU A 94 -5.07 -2.46 -14.46
C LEU A 94 -5.43 -3.19 -15.77
N ALA A 95 -5.78 -4.47 -15.68
CA ALA A 95 -6.27 -5.27 -16.80
C ALA A 95 -7.72 -4.96 -17.22
N GLY A 96 -8.43 -4.07 -16.51
CA GLY A 96 -9.83 -3.75 -16.83
C GLY A 96 -10.86 -4.76 -16.35
N GLN A 97 -10.46 -5.68 -15.47
CA GLN A 97 -11.31 -6.79 -15.00
C GLN A 97 -12.18 -6.42 -13.80
N CYS A 98 -11.91 -5.29 -13.13
CA CYS A 98 -12.74 -4.76 -12.05
C CYS A 98 -12.67 -3.23 -11.98
N GLN A 99 -13.58 -2.64 -11.20
CA GLN A 99 -13.53 -1.24 -10.81
C GLN A 99 -12.57 -1.03 -9.62
N VAL A 100 -12.03 0.19 -9.50
CA VAL A 100 -11.10 0.52 -8.41
C VAL A 100 -11.69 0.28 -7.02
N SER A 101 -12.99 0.57 -6.84
CA SER A 101 -13.71 0.37 -5.58
C SER A 101 -13.86 -1.09 -5.16
N GLU A 102 -13.71 -2.03 -6.10
CA GLU A 102 -13.81 -3.47 -5.84
C GLU A 102 -12.46 -4.09 -5.43
N ALA A 103 -11.36 -3.40 -5.77
CA ALA A 103 -9.98 -3.79 -5.46
C ALA A 103 -9.39 -3.04 -4.24
N VAL A 104 -10.13 -2.07 -3.68
CA VAL A 104 -9.76 -1.34 -2.46
C VAL A 104 -10.48 -1.93 -1.25
N TYR A 105 -9.69 -2.23 -0.22
CA TYR A 105 -10.14 -2.83 1.02
C TYR A 105 -9.86 -1.88 2.19
N ALA A 106 -10.85 -1.64 3.05
CA ALA A 106 -10.64 -0.95 4.32
C ALA A 106 -10.16 -1.96 5.37
N VAL A 107 -9.24 -1.53 6.24
CA VAL A 107 -8.73 -2.37 7.33
C VAL A 107 -9.61 -2.18 8.56
N GLU A 108 -10.32 -3.21 8.98
CA GLU A 108 -11.27 -3.16 10.09
C GLU A 108 -10.61 -2.79 11.41
N ASN A 109 -9.44 -3.38 11.68
CA ASN A 109 -8.71 -3.20 12.93
C ASN A 109 -7.75 -1.99 12.94
N ILE A 110 -7.74 -1.16 11.89
CA ILE A 110 -6.91 0.06 11.79
C ILE A 110 -7.70 1.16 11.07
N ASP A 111 -8.22 2.12 11.83
CA ASP A 111 -9.02 3.23 11.27
C ASP A 111 -8.24 4.00 10.20
N LYS A 112 -8.97 4.43 9.16
CA LYS A 112 -8.47 5.22 8.02
C LYS A 112 -7.33 4.60 7.20
N LEU A 113 -7.05 3.31 7.38
CA LEU A 113 -6.12 2.56 6.54
C LEU A 113 -6.86 1.78 5.47
N TYR A 114 -6.37 1.89 4.23
CA TYR A 114 -6.91 1.21 3.07
C TYR A 114 -5.80 0.53 2.29
N LEU A 115 -6.06 -0.67 1.79
CA LEU A 115 -5.11 -1.47 1.02
C LEU A 115 -5.65 -1.78 -0.37
N MET A 116 -4.75 -1.82 -1.34
CA MET A 116 -4.96 -2.41 -2.66
C MET A 116 -3.83 -3.42 -2.89
N PHE A 117 -4.16 -4.71 -2.82
CA PHE A 117 -3.20 -5.80 -3.03
C PHE A 117 -2.80 -5.91 -4.50
N SER A 118 -1.63 -6.49 -4.78
CA SER A 118 -1.13 -6.71 -6.15
C SER A 118 -2.10 -7.48 -7.04
N GLY A 119 -2.75 -8.53 -6.53
CA GLY A 119 -3.52 -9.46 -7.36
C GLY A 119 -2.65 -10.55 -8.00
N PRO A 120 -3.12 -11.26 -9.04
CA PRO A 120 -2.39 -12.37 -9.62
C PRO A 120 -1.09 -11.89 -10.28
N VAL A 121 -0.10 -12.78 -10.28
CA VAL A 121 1.14 -12.58 -11.02
C VAL A 121 0.81 -12.49 -12.51
N VAL A 122 1.30 -11.43 -13.13
CA VAL A 122 1.12 -11.15 -14.56
C VAL A 122 2.44 -11.35 -15.32
N PRO A 123 2.42 -11.83 -16.58
CA PRO A 123 3.64 -12.04 -17.36
C PRO A 123 4.36 -10.74 -17.70
N ASN A 124 3.62 -9.63 -17.87
CA ASN A 124 4.17 -8.32 -18.25
C ASN A 124 3.87 -7.22 -17.21
N PRO A 125 4.48 -7.24 -16.01
CA PRO A 125 4.26 -6.24 -14.96
C PRO A 125 4.44 -4.79 -15.40
N THR A 126 5.55 -4.50 -16.08
CA THR A 126 5.95 -3.14 -16.44
C THR A 126 4.95 -2.49 -17.39
N GLU A 127 4.40 -3.26 -18.35
CA GLU A 127 3.42 -2.74 -19.31
C GLU A 127 2.12 -2.31 -18.60
N LEU A 128 1.63 -3.13 -17.67
CA LEU A 128 0.43 -2.82 -16.89
C LEU A 128 0.58 -1.55 -16.05
N LEU A 129 1.74 -1.38 -15.40
CA LEU A 129 2.04 -0.20 -14.59
C LEU A 129 2.29 1.06 -15.42
N SER A 130 2.70 0.91 -16.68
CA SER A 130 2.95 2.03 -17.62
C SER A 130 1.69 2.55 -18.31
N THR A 131 0.51 2.05 -17.93
CA THR A 131 -0.76 2.48 -18.53
C THR A 131 -1.28 3.79 -17.92
N ASP A 132 -2.00 4.58 -18.72
CA ASP A 132 -2.78 5.73 -18.25
C ASP A 132 -3.71 5.40 -17.07
N ARG A 133 -4.13 4.14 -16.96
CA ARG A 133 -5.05 3.69 -15.91
C ARG A 133 -4.39 3.76 -14.54
N PHE A 134 -3.11 3.41 -14.42
CA PHE A 134 -2.37 3.55 -13.17
C PHE A 134 -2.21 5.02 -12.79
N GLU A 135 -1.83 5.88 -13.74
CA GLU A 135 -1.71 7.32 -13.50
C GLU A 135 -3.05 7.94 -13.04
N LYS A 136 -4.14 7.64 -13.76
CA LYS A 136 -5.49 8.12 -13.42
C LYS A 136 -5.94 7.63 -12.04
N MET A 137 -5.57 6.42 -11.65
CA MET A 137 -5.83 5.89 -10.30
C MET A 137 -5.10 6.70 -9.24
N ILE A 138 -3.80 6.98 -9.41
CA ILE A 138 -3.04 7.79 -8.45
C ILE A 138 -3.63 9.21 -8.37
N VAL A 139 -3.99 9.83 -9.49
CA VAL A 139 -4.65 11.15 -9.50
C VAL A 139 -5.99 11.13 -8.77
N ALA A 140 -6.78 10.07 -8.91
CA ALA A 140 -8.03 9.91 -8.19
C ALA A 140 -7.80 9.72 -6.68
N PHE A 141 -6.84 8.87 -6.31
CA PHE A 141 -6.47 8.64 -4.91
C PHE A 141 -5.99 9.91 -4.22
N ARG A 142 -5.24 10.78 -4.90
CA ARG A 142 -4.75 12.05 -4.33
C ARG A 142 -5.87 13.00 -3.90
N LYS A 143 -7.09 12.82 -4.41
CA LYS A 143 -8.27 13.63 -4.03
C LYS A 143 -8.95 13.11 -2.76
N VAL A 144 -8.67 11.86 -2.37
CA VAL A 144 -9.42 11.15 -1.32
C VAL A 144 -8.53 10.81 -0.12
N TYR A 145 -7.25 10.53 -0.35
CA TYR A 145 -6.29 10.11 0.68
C TYR A 145 -5.29 11.22 0.99
N ASP A 146 -4.94 11.33 2.26
CA ASP A 146 -3.89 12.24 2.74
C ASP A 146 -2.50 11.72 2.33
N TYR A 147 -2.32 10.40 2.34
CA TYR A 147 -1.10 9.72 1.91
C TYR A 147 -1.40 8.51 1.04
N ILE A 148 -0.57 8.29 0.03
CA ILE A 148 -0.55 7.13 -0.86
C ILE A 148 0.85 6.54 -0.79
N ILE A 149 0.96 5.33 -0.25
CA ILE A 149 2.20 4.58 -0.15
C ILE A 149 2.16 3.49 -1.21
N ILE A 150 3.21 3.41 -2.02
CA ILE A 150 3.35 2.42 -3.08
C ILE A 150 4.53 1.52 -2.67
N ASP A 151 4.26 0.25 -2.42
CA ASP A 151 5.28 -0.79 -2.25
C ASP A 151 5.70 -1.27 -3.64
N GLY A 152 6.88 -0.84 -4.10
CA GLY A 152 7.45 -1.23 -5.39
C GLY A 152 8.09 -2.62 -5.36
N PRO A 153 8.66 -3.11 -6.49
CA PRO A 153 9.46 -4.32 -6.53
C PRO A 153 10.84 -4.18 -5.87
#